data_AF-A0A7W6DWJ8-F1
#
_entry.id   AF-A0A7W6DWJ8-F1
#
_cell.length_a   1.000
_cell.length_b   1.000
_cell.length_c   1.000
_cell.angle_alpha   90.00
_cell.angle_beta   90.00
_cell.angle_gamma   90.00
#
_symmetry.space_group_name_H-M   'P 1'
#
loop_
_entity.id
_entity.type
_entity.pdbx_description
1 polymer ?
#
loop_
_entity_poly.entity_id
_entity_poly.type
_entity_poly.pdbx_seq_one_letter_code
_entity_poly.pdbx_strand_id
1 'polypeptide(L)'
;MRLPFFLPIALAALTACQSGDQPMTARSKDDGVAQKLALGISAAEAEVALGMEAGFERNPQNYDESCSSYAYGDFGDGPRYVHARFRDGALVQRSDGHRGLCTYGSLIGG
;
A
#
# COMPACT_ATOMS: atom_id res chain seq x y z
N MET A 1 38.02 59.99 -4.24
CA MET A 1 38.32 58.59 -3.85
C MET A 1 37.37 57.68 -4.62
N ARG A 2 37.82 57.01 -5.69
CA ARG A 2 38.21 55.57 -5.74
C ARG A 2 37.03 54.60 -5.50
N LEU A 3 36.42 54.08 -6.58
CA LEU A 3 35.87 52.70 -6.65
C LEU A 3 37.06 51.73 -6.72
N PRO A 4 37.04 50.46 -6.21
CA PRO A 4 36.14 49.39 -6.72
C PRO A 4 35.84 48.16 -5.78
N PHE A 5 34.94 47.25 -6.25
CA PHE A 5 34.82 45.80 -5.95
C PHE A 5 34.53 45.36 -4.48
N PHE A 6 33.58 44.46 -4.18
CA PHE A 6 33.62 43.01 -4.44
C PHE A 6 32.21 42.37 -4.41
N LEU A 7 32.02 41.41 -5.33
CA LEU A 7 30.96 40.40 -5.41
C LEU A 7 31.30 39.21 -4.47
N PRO A 8 30.56 38.08 -4.48
CA PRO A 8 29.45 37.65 -3.62
C PRO A 8 29.85 36.57 -2.57
N ILE A 9 29.05 36.34 -1.52
CA ILE A 9 29.06 35.05 -0.80
C ILE A 9 27.62 34.58 -0.62
N ALA A 10 27.23 33.67 -1.52
CA ALA A 10 26.18 32.70 -1.25
C ALA A 10 26.65 31.82 -0.08
N LEU A 11 25.88 31.76 1.01
CA LEU A 11 26.04 30.72 2.00
C LEU A 11 24.69 30.08 2.28
N ALA A 12 24.57 28.88 1.73
CA ALA A 12 23.50 27.94 1.96
C ALA A 12 23.36 27.64 3.46
N ALA A 13 22.14 27.77 3.98
CA ALA A 13 21.70 27.10 5.20
C ALA A 13 20.34 26.44 4.93
N LEU A 14 20.35 25.47 4.01
CA LEU A 14 19.35 24.41 3.93
C LEU A 14 19.56 23.48 5.13
N THR A 15 19.00 23.79 6.29
CA THR A 15 18.95 22.91 7.47
C THR A 15 17.65 23.23 8.23
N ALA A 16 16.69 22.35 8.47
CA ALA A 16 16.61 20.91 8.29
C ALA A 16 15.13 20.53 8.13
N CYS A 17 14.77 19.84 7.04
CA CYS A 17 13.57 19.00 7.04
C CYS A 17 13.90 17.76 7.91
N GLN A 18 13.88 17.90 9.23
CA GLN A 18 13.76 16.73 10.10
C GLN A 18 12.27 16.35 10.15
N SER A 19 11.81 15.74 9.05
CA SER A 19 10.67 14.82 9.13
C SER A 19 11.20 13.58 9.85
N GLY A 20 11.15 13.63 11.19
CA GLY A 20 11.44 12.49 12.02
C GLY A 20 10.31 11.47 11.90
N ASP A 21 10.28 10.72 10.80
CA ASP A 21 9.62 9.42 10.78
C ASP A 21 10.47 8.50 11.65
N GLN A 22 10.09 8.42 12.93
CA GLN A 22 10.51 7.32 13.79
C GLN A 22 10.14 6.04 13.03
N PRO A 23 11.05 5.07 12.84
CA PRO A 23 10.67 3.78 12.32
C PRO A 23 9.71 3.15 13.33
N MET A 24 8.40 3.30 13.07
CA MET A 24 7.36 2.55 13.74
C MET A 24 7.76 1.09 13.54
N THR A 25 8.19 0.43 14.61
CA THR A 25 8.49 -1.00 14.61
C THR A 25 7.26 -1.68 14.03
N ALA A 26 7.36 -2.14 12.78
CA ALA A 26 6.26 -2.71 12.05
C ALA A 26 5.79 -3.93 12.84
N ARG A 27 4.72 -3.75 13.62
CA ARG A 27 4.03 -4.86 14.26
C ARG A 27 3.63 -5.79 13.12
N SER A 28 3.95 -7.07 13.24
CA SER A 28 3.52 -8.07 12.25
C SER A 28 2.01 -7.90 12.05
N LYS A 29 1.60 -7.40 10.88
CA LYS A 29 0.18 -7.16 10.54
C LYS A 29 -0.53 -8.45 10.14
N ASP A 30 0.16 -9.59 10.24
CA ASP A 30 -0.38 -10.92 10.00
C ASP A 30 -1.14 -11.40 11.25
N ASP A 31 -2.34 -10.84 11.45
CA ASP A 31 -3.21 -11.11 12.61
C ASP A 31 -4.33 -12.12 12.31
N GLY A 32 -4.33 -12.73 11.12
CA GLY A 32 -5.20 -13.83 10.78
C GLY A 32 -6.59 -13.39 10.30
N VAL A 33 -6.75 -12.15 9.83
CA VAL A 33 -8.05 -11.64 9.34
C VAL A 33 -8.37 -12.17 7.95
N ALA A 34 -7.38 -12.42 7.10
CA ALA A 34 -7.55 -13.02 5.80
C ALA A 34 -8.28 -14.37 5.87
N GLN A 35 -8.15 -15.11 6.97
CA GLN A 35 -8.74 -16.44 7.20
C GLN A 35 -10.28 -16.41 7.26
N LYS A 36 -10.88 -15.21 7.39
CA LYS A 36 -12.32 -15.00 7.24
C LYS A 36 -12.83 -15.23 5.81
N LEU A 37 -11.98 -15.09 4.79
CA LEU A 37 -12.38 -15.17 3.37
C LEU A 37 -12.25 -16.58 2.79
N ALA A 38 -13.27 -17.43 2.83
CA ALA A 38 -13.16 -18.77 2.25
C ALA A 38 -12.74 -18.73 0.75
N LEU A 39 -11.91 -19.69 0.31
CA LEU A 39 -11.59 -19.80 -1.11
C LEU A 39 -12.85 -20.11 -1.92
N GLY A 40 -12.92 -19.58 -3.14
CA GLY A 40 -14.06 -19.73 -4.04
C GLY A 40 -15.15 -18.68 -3.90
N ILE A 41 -15.15 -17.85 -2.85
CA ILE A 41 -16.13 -16.78 -2.69
C ILE A 41 -15.92 -15.67 -3.73
N SER A 42 -16.98 -14.95 -4.02
CA SER A 42 -16.98 -13.74 -4.86
C SER A 42 -16.41 -12.52 -4.14
N ALA A 43 -16.09 -11.48 -4.91
CA ALA A 43 -15.67 -10.19 -4.36
C ALA A 43 -16.75 -9.55 -3.47
N ALA A 44 -18.03 -9.71 -3.83
CA ALA A 44 -19.16 -9.21 -3.03
C ALA A 44 -19.25 -9.92 -1.67
N GLU A 45 -19.03 -11.23 -1.62
CA GLU A 45 -18.98 -11.98 -0.35
C GLU A 45 -17.77 -11.57 0.50
N ALA A 46 -16.64 -11.25 -0.13
CA ALA A 46 -15.48 -10.71 0.59
C ALA A 46 -15.77 -9.32 1.19
N GLU A 47 -16.50 -8.45 0.47
CA GLU A 47 -16.94 -7.15 0.98
C GLU A 47 -17.90 -7.29 2.17
N VAL A 48 -18.81 -8.27 2.14
CA VAL A 48 -19.67 -8.57 3.30
C VAL A 48 -18.85 -8.97 4.52
N ALA A 49 -17.75 -9.72 4.33
CA ALA A 49 -16.93 -10.22 5.43
C ALA A 49 -15.96 -9.18 6.00
N LEU A 50 -15.41 -8.30 5.17
CA LEU A 50 -14.31 -7.39 5.55
C LEU A 50 -14.67 -5.90 5.45
N GLY A 51 -15.82 -5.56 4.86
CA GLY A 51 -16.19 -4.20 4.52
C GLY A 51 -15.79 -3.84 3.09
N MET A 52 -16.01 -2.57 2.73
CA MET A 52 -15.74 -2.09 1.38
C MET A 52 -14.27 -2.23 1.01
N GLU A 53 -14.04 -2.47 -0.28
CA GLU A 53 -12.70 -2.45 -0.84
C GLU A 53 -12.03 -1.06 -0.66
N ALA A 54 -10.75 -1.09 -0.31
CA ALA A 54 -9.89 0.08 -0.17
C ALA A 54 -8.91 0.25 -1.34
N GLY A 55 -8.81 -0.73 -2.25
CA GLY A 55 -7.98 -0.65 -3.45
C GLY A 55 -8.11 -1.85 -4.37
N PHE A 56 -8.06 -1.60 -5.68
CA PHE A 56 -8.31 -2.56 -6.74
C PHE A 56 -7.16 -2.56 -7.76
N GLU A 57 -6.73 -3.74 -8.19
CA GLU A 57 -5.80 -3.92 -9.30
C GLU A 57 -6.29 -5.01 -10.26
N ARG A 58 -6.37 -4.70 -11.55
CA ARG A 58 -6.57 -5.70 -12.61
C ARG A 58 -5.21 -6.21 -13.07
N ASN A 59 -5.05 -7.53 -13.23
CA ASN A 59 -3.84 -8.08 -13.80
C ASN A 59 -3.76 -7.72 -15.31
N PRO A 60 -2.73 -6.99 -15.78
CA PRO A 60 -2.63 -6.56 -17.18
C PRO A 60 -2.27 -7.71 -18.14
N GLN A 61 -1.77 -8.83 -17.62
CA GLN A 61 -1.44 -10.03 -18.41
C GLN A 61 -2.59 -11.04 -18.45
N ASN A 62 -3.57 -10.92 -17.55
CA ASN A 62 -4.75 -11.77 -17.49
C ASN A 62 -5.96 -10.98 -16.94
N TYR A 63 -6.87 -10.56 -17.80
CA TYR A 63 -8.02 -9.73 -17.42
C TYR A 63 -9.08 -10.46 -16.58
N ASP A 64 -9.04 -11.79 -16.54
CA ASP A 64 -9.91 -12.59 -15.67
C ASP A 64 -9.39 -12.64 -14.23
N GLU A 65 -8.18 -12.12 -13.98
CA GLU A 65 -7.56 -12.02 -12.67
C GLU A 65 -7.55 -10.58 -12.15
N SER A 66 -7.92 -10.41 -10.89
CA SER A 66 -7.81 -9.15 -10.17
C SER A 66 -7.36 -9.36 -8.73
N CYS A 67 -6.92 -8.27 -8.11
CA CYS A 67 -6.59 -8.21 -6.71
C CYS A 67 -7.33 -7.05 -6.05
N SER A 68 -7.95 -7.32 -4.91
CA SER A 68 -8.63 -6.33 -4.08
C SER A 68 -7.99 -6.28 -2.70
N SER A 69 -7.94 -5.08 -2.13
CA SER A 69 -7.36 -4.79 -0.82
C SER A 69 -8.45 -4.28 0.10
N TYR A 70 -8.57 -4.84 1.29
CA TYR A 70 -9.58 -4.47 2.29
C TYR A 70 -8.90 -3.88 3.52
N ALA A 71 -9.18 -2.61 3.82
CA ALA A 71 -8.63 -1.96 5.00
C ALA A 71 -9.46 -2.30 6.25
N TYR A 72 -8.79 -2.55 7.37
CA TYR A 72 -9.47 -2.82 8.65
C TYR A 72 -8.66 -2.32 9.84
N GLY A 73 -9.33 -2.28 11.01
CA GLY A 73 -8.76 -1.80 12.26
C GLY A 73 -8.91 -0.29 12.46
N ASP A 74 -8.36 0.19 13.57
CA ASP A 74 -8.32 1.63 13.86
C ASP A 74 -7.15 2.28 13.09
N PHE A 75 -7.42 3.44 12.49
CA PHE A 75 -6.44 4.20 11.72
C PHE A 75 -5.35 4.83 12.62
N GLY A 76 -5.59 4.93 13.94
CA GLY A 76 -4.60 5.42 14.91
C GLY A 76 -3.33 4.58 15.00
N ASP A 77 -3.43 3.27 14.79
CA ASP A 77 -2.30 2.33 14.79
C ASP A 77 -1.73 2.08 13.37
N GLY A 78 -2.23 2.83 12.38
CA GLY A 78 -1.94 2.68 10.97
C GLY A 78 -2.81 1.61 10.28
N PRO A 79 -3.16 1.80 8.99
CA PRO A 79 -4.10 0.92 8.31
C PRO A 79 -3.55 -0.50 8.19
N ARG A 80 -4.37 -1.50 8.49
CA ARG A 80 -4.11 -2.92 8.19
C ARG A 80 -4.89 -3.34 6.96
N TYR A 81 -4.36 -4.31 6.24
CA TYR A 81 -4.93 -4.73 4.96
C TYR A 81 -5.02 -6.25 4.88
N VAL A 82 -6.10 -6.72 4.26
CA VAL A 82 -6.19 -8.05 3.67
C VAL A 82 -6.15 -7.89 2.16
N HIS A 83 -5.31 -8.65 1.48
CA HIS A 83 -5.27 -8.72 0.03
C HIS A 83 -5.90 -10.02 -0.46
N ALA A 84 -6.70 -9.92 -1.52
CA ALA A 84 -7.50 -11.01 -2.06
C ALA A 84 -7.35 -11.06 -3.58
N ARG A 85 -6.88 -12.19 -4.13
CA ARG A 85 -6.78 -12.43 -5.56
C ARG A 85 -7.98 -13.22 -6.03
N PHE A 86 -8.68 -12.67 -7.01
CA PHE A 86 -9.80 -13.30 -7.67
C PHE A 86 -9.39 -13.72 -9.08
N ARG A 87 -9.83 -14.91 -9.49
CA ARG A 87 -9.72 -15.38 -10.87
C ARG A 87 -11.07 -15.93 -11.28
N ASP A 88 -11.55 -15.56 -12.47
CA ASP A 88 -12.88 -15.95 -12.96
C ASP A 88 -13.99 -15.59 -11.96
N GLY A 89 -13.83 -14.47 -11.24
CA GLY A 89 -14.78 -14.00 -10.22
C GLY A 89 -14.71 -14.70 -8.86
N ALA A 90 -13.84 -15.70 -8.68
CA ALA A 90 -13.72 -16.48 -7.45
C ALA A 90 -12.38 -16.25 -6.74
N LEU A 91 -12.41 -16.21 -5.40
CA LEU A 91 -11.22 -16.03 -4.57
C LEU A 91 -10.28 -17.24 -4.69
N VAL A 92 -9.06 -17.01 -5.17
CA VAL A 92 -8.04 -18.06 -5.33
C VAL A 92 -6.87 -17.90 -4.35
N GLN A 93 -6.66 -16.70 -3.81
CA GLN A 93 -5.58 -16.45 -2.86
C GLN A 93 -5.93 -15.29 -1.91
N ARG A 94 -5.46 -15.36 -0.67
CA ARG A 94 -5.65 -14.33 0.36
C ARG A 94 -4.42 -14.22 1.25
N SER A 95 -4.10 -13.00 1.69
CA SER A 95 -3.01 -12.76 2.64
C SER A 95 -3.31 -11.58 3.54
N ASP A 96 -2.82 -11.65 4.78
CA ASP A 96 -2.75 -10.50 5.67
C ASP A 96 -1.56 -9.59 5.28
N GLY A 97 -1.56 -8.39 5.86
CA GLY A 97 -0.46 -7.46 5.75
C GLY A 97 -0.36 -6.77 4.38
N HIS A 98 0.73 -6.04 4.17
CA HIS A 98 0.89 -5.13 3.03
C HIS A 98 1.62 -5.76 1.82
N ARG A 99 2.07 -7.02 1.94
CA ARG A 99 3.13 -7.55 1.06
C ARG A 99 2.60 -8.50 -0.01
N GLY A 100 2.60 -8.01 -1.25
CA GLY A 100 3.00 -8.77 -2.43
C GLY A 100 1.91 -9.45 -3.25
N LEU A 101 0.70 -9.59 -2.72
CA LEU A 101 -0.38 -10.29 -3.45
C LEU A 101 -1.03 -9.40 -4.52
N CYS A 102 -1.27 -8.12 -4.21
CA CYS A 102 -1.68 -7.07 -5.15
C CYS A 102 -0.46 -6.20 -5.52
N THR A 103 0.25 -6.53 -6.59
CA THR A 103 1.39 -5.72 -7.07
C THR A 103 1.51 -5.70 -8.59
N TYR A 104 0.41 -5.87 -9.33
CA TYR A 104 0.47 -5.93 -10.79
C TYR A 104 1.01 -4.62 -11.40
N GLY A 105 0.81 -3.49 -10.72
CA GLY A 105 1.33 -2.18 -11.12
C GLY A 105 2.80 -1.89 -10.76
N SER A 106 3.48 -2.74 -9.98
CA SER A 106 4.92 -2.58 -9.70
C SER A 106 5.83 -3.17 -10.79
N LEU A 107 5.27 -3.83 -11.80
CA LEU A 107 6.03 -4.47 -12.89
C LEU A 107 6.22 -3.59 -14.14
N ILE A 108 5.68 -2.37 -14.14
CA ILE A 108 5.85 -1.36 -15.21
C ILE A 108 6.87 -0.31 -14.75
N GLY A 109 8.14 -0.72 -14.63
CA GLY A 109 9.23 0.16 -14.21
C GLY A 109 10.62 -0.46 -14.40
N GLY A 110 10.79 -1.26 -15.46
CA GLY A 110 12.09 -1.76 -15.93
C GLY A 110 12.65 -0.90 -17.06
#